data_AF-A0A7X6PDI4-F1
#
_entry.id   AF-A0A7X6PDI4-F1
#
_cell.length_a   1.000
_cell.length_b   1.000
_cell.length_c   1.000
_cell.angle_alpha   90.00
_cell.angle_beta   90.00
_cell.angle_gamma   90.00
#
_symmetry.space_group_name_H-M   'P 1'
#
loop_
_entity.id
_entity.type
_entity.pdbx_description
1 polymer ?
#
loop_
_entity_poly.entity_id
_entity_poly.type
_entity_poly.pdbx_seq_one_letter_code
_entity_poly.pdbx_strand_id
1 'polypeptide(L)'
;MPRALVQLGLLYYNTGQNNKAVEQYKRVIENYRATPEARSAITGLRNAYVEMNDVESYFSYARTIQGYGDINLAEKDSLLYASGENLYMSGNYQRAAGVLESYLREFPAGGFVQNARFYLAECRRSEGKDDEALNLYSAIVAAPNNQFTEQSLISAAGLSYNNEDYVASLDYYEKLETAAGSPENRIVSLRGQLRSAYQLGDAGKTIAAVDKINKNGNIPEELQREAIFMKAKANYSLNNFDEALIDFRRTAGEVVSSEGAESKYRIAEILYMKNRNDESEKIIHEFIDQKSPHQYWMAKMFLLLSDISVKKGDMLQARVTLESIRDYYTINDDGILDDVGTKLAALDRNNL
;
A
#
# COMPACT_ATOMS: atom_id res chain seq x y z
N MET A 1 -25.35 19.78 -51.22
CA MET A 1 -25.16 18.33 -50.98
C MET A 1 -24.11 18.02 -49.91
N PRO A 2 -22.83 18.46 -49.99
CA PRO A 2 -21.80 18.11 -48.98
C PRO A 2 -22.15 18.58 -47.56
N ARG A 3 -22.74 19.78 -47.41
CA ARG A 3 -23.19 20.29 -46.10
C ARG A 3 -24.20 19.38 -45.41
N ALA A 4 -25.15 18.80 -46.16
CA ALA A 4 -26.15 17.89 -45.60
C ALA A 4 -25.53 16.58 -45.11
N LEU A 5 -24.54 16.05 -45.83
CA LEU A 5 -23.81 14.83 -45.43
C LEU A 5 -22.98 15.05 -44.17
N VAL A 6 -22.30 16.21 -44.03
CA VAL A 6 -21.58 16.54 -42.79
C VAL A 6 -22.53 16.65 -41.60
N GLN A 7 -23.69 17.30 -41.77
CA GLN A 7 -24.70 17.42 -40.72
C GLN A 7 -25.30 16.06 -40.34
N LEU A 8 -25.52 15.18 -41.33
CA LEU A 8 -25.96 13.82 -41.06
C LEU A 8 -24.91 13.00 -40.30
N GLY A 9 -23.62 13.13 -40.67
CA GLY A 9 -22.52 12.53 -39.92
C GLY A 9 -22.49 13.02 -38.46
N LEU A 10 -22.68 14.33 -38.24
CA LEU A 10 -22.73 14.92 -36.90
C LEU A 10 -23.92 14.39 -36.09
N LEU A 11 -25.09 14.22 -36.69
CA LEU A 11 -26.25 13.63 -36.04
C LEU A 11 -25.98 12.18 -35.62
N TYR A 12 -25.34 11.38 -36.48
CA TYR A 12 -24.94 10.02 -36.14
C TYR A 12 -23.93 9.98 -35.00
N TYR A 13 -22.92 10.86 -35.03
CA TYR A 13 -21.94 10.98 -33.96
C TYR A 13 -22.60 11.33 -32.62
N ASN A 14 -23.45 12.36 -32.59
CA ASN A 14 -24.15 12.80 -31.38
C ASN A 14 -25.13 11.76 -30.82
N THR A 15 -25.53 10.76 -31.62
CA THR A 15 -26.40 9.65 -31.21
C THR A 15 -25.62 8.36 -30.96
N GLY A 16 -24.29 8.42 -30.88
CA GLY A 16 -23.40 7.27 -30.62
C GLY A 16 -23.24 6.30 -31.80
N GLN A 17 -23.82 6.61 -32.97
CA GLN A 17 -23.74 5.78 -34.17
C GLN A 17 -22.45 6.06 -34.96
N ASN A 18 -21.30 5.94 -34.31
CA ASN A 18 -20.00 6.40 -34.84
C ASN A 18 -19.62 5.76 -36.18
N ASN A 19 -19.90 4.46 -36.37
CA ASN A 19 -19.67 3.79 -37.66
C ASN A 19 -20.43 4.46 -38.84
N LYS A 20 -21.68 4.87 -38.60
CA LYS A 20 -22.47 5.58 -39.62
C LYS A 20 -21.95 7.00 -39.84
N ALA A 21 -21.51 7.66 -38.78
CA ALA A 21 -20.87 8.97 -38.87
C ALA A 21 -19.61 8.90 -39.75
N VAL A 22 -18.73 7.94 -39.48
CA VAL A 22 -17.52 7.63 -40.26
C VAL A 22 -17.85 7.47 -41.75
N GLU A 23 -18.87 6.69 -42.09
CA GLU A 23 -19.29 6.49 -43.48
C GLU A 23 -19.68 7.81 -44.16
N GLN A 24 -20.49 8.64 -43.51
CA GLN A 24 -20.91 9.92 -44.08
C GLN A 24 -19.74 10.89 -44.24
N TYR A 25 -18.83 10.94 -43.27
CA TYR A 25 -17.65 11.78 -43.36
C TYR A 25 -16.71 11.33 -44.48
N LYS A 26 -16.44 10.02 -44.62
CA LYS A 26 -15.63 9.48 -45.73
C LYS A 26 -16.23 9.83 -47.09
N ARG A 27 -17.55 9.68 -47.26
CA ARG A 27 -18.25 10.10 -48.49
C ARG A 27 -18.01 11.57 -48.83
N VAL A 28 -18.00 12.46 -47.83
CA VAL A 28 -17.73 13.89 -48.07
C VAL A 28 -16.28 14.11 -48.52
N ILE A 29 -15.35 13.47 -47.82
CA ILE A 29 -13.91 13.58 -48.09
C ILE A 29 -13.56 13.05 -49.48
N GLU A 30 -14.12 11.91 -49.88
CA GLU A 30 -13.80 11.26 -51.14
C GLU A 30 -14.34 12.03 -52.35
N ASN A 31 -15.58 12.53 -52.24
CA ASN A 31 -16.33 13.12 -53.36
C ASN A 31 -16.25 14.66 -53.44
N TYR A 32 -15.86 15.35 -52.36
CA TYR A 32 -15.85 16.83 -52.29
C TYR A 32 -14.55 17.40 -51.73
N ARG A 33 -13.40 16.80 -52.11
CA ARG A 33 -12.05 17.04 -51.54
C ARG A 33 -11.63 18.51 -51.34
N ALA A 34 -12.04 19.42 -52.22
CA ALA A 34 -11.60 20.82 -52.21
C ALA A 34 -12.54 21.78 -51.45
N THR A 35 -13.57 21.29 -50.76
CA THR A 35 -14.55 22.17 -50.10
C THR A 35 -14.28 22.38 -48.60
N PRO A 36 -14.79 23.46 -47.98
CA PRO A 36 -14.73 23.64 -46.53
C PRO A 36 -15.37 22.48 -45.76
N GLU A 37 -16.43 21.88 -46.30
CA GLU A 37 -17.11 20.73 -45.70
C GLU A 37 -16.22 19.49 -45.62
N ALA A 38 -15.31 19.27 -46.57
CA ALA A 38 -14.35 18.17 -46.47
C ALA A 38 -13.42 18.35 -45.26
N ARG A 39 -13.01 19.59 -44.94
CA ARG A 39 -12.23 19.86 -43.71
C ARG A 39 -13.05 19.59 -42.45
N SER A 40 -14.31 20.01 -42.42
CA SER A 40 -15.21 19.68 -41.30
C SER A 40 -15.47 18.17 -41.17
N ALA A 41 -15.58 17.46 -42.29
CA ALA A 41 -15.76 16.02 -42.32
C ALA A 41 -14.52 15.29 -41.79
N ILE A 42 -13.31 15.76 -42.09
CA ILE A 42 -12.07 15.18 -41.53
C ILE A 42 -12.03 15.34 -40.01
N THR A 43 -12.38 16.52 -39.48
CA THR A 43 -12.52 16.73 -38.03
C THR A 43 -13.56 15.80 -37.41
N GLY A 44 -14.74 15.66 -38.04
CA GLY A 44 -15.79 14.76 -37.56
C GLY A 44 -15.36 13.29 -37.61
N LEU A 45 -14.66 12.90 -38.67
CA LEU A 45 -14.10 11.56 -38.84
C LEU A 45 -13.11 11.22 -37.73
N ARG A 46 -12.19 12.14 -37.44
CA ARG A 46 -11.23 12.03 -36.33
C ARG A 46 -11.94 11.81 -35.00
N ASN A 47 -12.91 12.67 -34.67
CA ASN A 47 -13.64 12.57 -33.41
C ASN A 47 -14.40 11.25 -33.30
N ALA A 48 -15.05 10.79 -34.36
CA ALA A 48 -15.76 9.52 -34.38
C ALA A 48 -14.82 8.32 -34.15
N TYR A 49 -13.61 8.35 -34.74
CA TYR A 49 -12.60 7.31 -34.50
C TYR A 49 -12.02 7.32 -33.09
N VAL A 50 -11.81 8.51 -32.49
CA VAL A 50 -11.40 8.62 -31.08
C VAL A 50 -12.47 8.03 -30.16
N GLU A 51 -13.73 8.37 -30.38
CA GLU A 51 -14.87 7.84 -29.60
C GLU A 51 -14.99 6.32 -29.74
N MET A 52 -14.64 5.78 -30.90
CA MET A 52 -14.57 4.33 -31.14
C MET A 52 -13.31 3.66 -30.59
N ASN A 53 -12.34 4.43 -30.10
CA ASN A 53 -11.00 3.98 -29.71
C ASN A 53 -10.22 3.30 -30.84
N ASP A 54 -10.40 3.78 -32.07
CA ASP A 54 -9.80 3.24 -33.29
C ASP A 54 -9.01 4.33 -34.03
N VAL A 55 -8.08 4.94 -33.29
CA VAL A 55 -7.20 6.02 -33.78
C VAL A 55 -6.28 5.53 -34.89
N GLU A 56 -5.86 4.26 -34.85
CA GLU A 56 -5.02 3.66 -35.90
C GLU A 56 -5.73 3.63 -37.26
N SER A 57 -7.01 3.28 -37.31
CA SER A 57 -7.79 3.31 -38.55
C SER A 57 -7.99 4.72 -39.08
N TYR A 58 -8.14 5.73 -38.20
CA TYR A 58 -8.16 7.13 -38.62
C TYR A 58 -6.87 7.50 -39.35
N PHE A 59 -5.70 7.25 -38.75
CA PHE A 59 -4.42 7.59 -39.38
C PHE A 59 -4.13 6.76 -40.63
N SER A 60 -4.52 5.48 -40.64
CA SER A 60 -4.42 4.63 -41.82
C SER A 60 -5.25 5.17 -42.97
N TYR A 61 -6.48 5.63 -42.71
CA TYR A 61 -7.31 6.30 -43.70
C TYR A 61 -6.74 7.66 -44.11
N ALA A 62 -6.30 8.48 -43.16
CA ALA A 62 -5.75 9.81 -43.41
C ALA A 62 -4.54 9.79 -44.37
N ARG A 63 -3.68 8.76 -44.28
CA ARG A 63 -2.56 8.54 -45.22
C ARG A 63 -2.99 8.36 -46.67
N THR A 64 -4.23 7.94 -46.92
CA THR A 64 -4.77 7.75 -48.28
C THR A 64 -5.29 9.06 -48.90
N ILE A 65 -5.48 10.11 -48.09
CA ILE A 65 -6.03 11.38 -48.54
C ILE A 65 -4.91 12.22 -49.17
N GLN A 66 -4.89 12.28 -50.50
CA GLN A 66 -3.92 13.06 -51.27
C GLN A 66 -3.98 14.56 -50.90
N GLY A 67 -2.83 15.16 -50.58
CA GLY A 67 -2.74 16.58 -50.20
C GLY A 67 -3.12 16.88 -48.74
N TYR A 68 -3.51 15.88 -47.96
CA TYR A 68 -3.69 16.00 -46.50
C TYR A 68 -2.37 15.83 -45.72
N GLY A 69 -1.24 15.79 -46.44
CA GLY A 69 0.14 16.13 -46.04
C GLY A 69 0.59 15.76 -44.62
N ASP A 70 1.59 14.89 -44.54
CA ASP A 70 2.39 14.49 -43.38
C ASP A 70 1.61 14.28 -42.08
N ILE A 71 1.57 13.01 -41.64
CA ILE A 71 1.03 12.63 -40.33
C ILE A 71 1.60 13.57 -39.29
N ASN A 72 0.75 14.43 -38.74
CA ASN A 72 1.12 15.27 -37.64
C ASN A 72 1.38 14.34 -36.45
N LEU A 73 2.64 13.95 -36.25
CA LEU A 73 3.05 13.03 -35.20
C LEU A 73 2.61 13.53 -33.82
N ALA A 74 2.57 14.85 -33.61
CA ALA A 74 2.06 15.44 -32.37
C ALA A 74 0.53 15.26 -32.24
N GLU A 75 -0.23 15.30 -33.34
CA GLU A 75 -1.65 14.96 -33.31
C GLU A 75 -1.84 13.46 -33.06
N LYS A 76 -1.02 12.59 -33.66
CA LYS A 76 -1.10 11.16 -33.40
C LYS A 76 -0.76 10.80 -31.95
N ASP A 77 0.28 11.41 -31.39
CA ASP A 77 0.66 11.34 -29.97
C ASP A 77 -0.55 11.67 -29.09
N SER A 78 -1.13 12.87 -29.30
CA SER A 78 -2.27 13.33 -28.50
C SER A 78 -3.52 12.45 -28.61
N LEU A 79 -3.91 12.04 -29.82
CA LEU A 79 -5.12 11.24 -30.03
C LEU A 79 -4.98 9.81 -29.49
N LEU A 80 -3.80 9.19 -29.66
CA LEU A 80 -3.57 7.83 -29.21
C LEU A 80 -3.58 7.76 -27.68
N TYR A 81 -2.95 8.73 -27.00
CA TYR A 81 -3.06 8.87 -25.55
C TYR A 81 -4.51 9.08 -25.10
N ALA A 82 -5.23 10.04 -25.71
CA ALA A 82 -6.61 10.35 -25.33
C ALA A 82 -7.54 9.13 -25.46
N SER A 83 -7.33 8.28 -26.47
CA SER A 83 -8.08 7.03 -26.60
C SER A 83 -7.78 6.05 -25.46
N GLY A 84 -6.52 5.89 -25.06
CA GLY A 84 -6.14 5.06 -23.92
C GLY A 84 -6.73 5.58 -22.60
N GLU A 85 -6.67 6.89 -22.38
CA GLU A 85 -7.26 7.56 -21.22
C GLU A 85 -8.79 7.38 -21.18
N ASN A 86 -9.50 7.59 -22.29
CA ASN A 86 -10.96 7.39 -22.36
C ASN A 86 -11.37 5.95 -22.02
N LEU A 87 -10.62 4.95 -22.50
CA LEU A 87 -10.86 3.55 -22.16
C LEU A 87 -10.66 3.29 -20.67
N TYR A 88 -9.58 3.83 -20.08
CA TYR A 88 -9.31 3.73 -18.66
C TYR A 88 -10.44 4.35 -17.83
N MET A 89 -10.85 5.59 -18.15
CA MET A 89 -11.92 6.31 -17.46
C MET A 89 -13.28 5.60 -17.59
N SER A 90 -13.48 4.82 -18.66
CA SER A 90 -14.67 3.99 -18.88
C SER A 90 -14.60 2.60 -18.22
N GLY A 91 -13.52 2.31 -17.47
CA GLY A 91 -13.30 1.02 -16.79
C GLY A 91 -12.88 -0.13 -17.71
N ASN A 92 -12.58 0.15 -18.98
CA ASN A 92 -12.16 -0.87 -19.96
C ASN A 92 -10.64 -1.13 -19.87
N TYR A 93 -10.15 -1.54 -18.70
CA TYR A 93 -8.72 -1.62 -18.37
C TYR A 93 -7.91 -2.48 -19.33
N GLN A 94 -8.42 -3.64 -19.75
CA GLN A 94 -7.69 -4.51 -20.67
C GLN A 94 -7.45 -3.85 -22.04
N ARG A 95 -8.45 -3.14 -22.57
CA ARG A 95 -8.32 -2.40 -23.83
C ARG A 95 -7.44 -1.17 -23.66
N ALA A 96 -7.62 -0.43 -22.55
CA ALA A 96 -6.80 0.72 -22.21
C ALA A 96 -5.32 0.34 -22.16
N ALA A 97 -4.99 -0.77 -21.48
CA ALA A 97 -3.62 -1.26 -21.38
C ALA A 97 -2.99 -1.50 -22.77
N GLY A 98 -3.68 -2.17 -23.68
CA GLY A 98 -3.17 -2.40 -25.04
C GLY A 98 -2.92 -1.10 -25.82
N VAL A 99 -3.82 -0.11 -25.71
CA VAL A 99 -3.64 1.20 -26.38
C VAL A 99 -2.48 1.99 -25.76
N LEU A 100 -2.38 2.02 -24.43
CA LEU A 100 -1.32 2.72 -23.70
C LEU A 100 0.06 2.09 -23.91
N GLU A 101 0.14 0.76 -24.04
CA GLU A 101 1.37 0.07 -24.43
C GLU A 101 1.80 0.42 -25.86
N SER A 102 0.85 0.45 -26.79
CA SER A 102 1.13 0.89 -28.16
C SER A 102 1.62 2.34 -28.18
N TYR A 103 1.00 3.21 -27.38
CA TYR A 103 1.42 4.59 -27.21
C TYR A 103 2.86 4.69 -26.72
N LEU A 104 3.21 4.00 -25.63
CA LEU A 104 4.57 4.05 -25.06
C LEU A 104 5.64 3.48 -26.00
N ARG A 105 5.26 2.54 -26.88
CA ARG A 105 6.14 1.98 -27.90
C ARG A 105 6.35 2.94 -29.07
N GLU A 106 5.28 3.59 -29.54
CA GLU A 106 5.34 4.47 -30.71
C GLU A 106 5.89 5.87 -30.37
N PHE A 107 5.59 6.36 -29.16
CA PHE A 107 6.00 7.68 -28.68
C PHE A 107 6.83 7.57 -27.37
N PRO A 108 8.02 6.94 -27.39
CA PRO A 108 8.84 6.76 -26.19
C PRO A 108 9.31 8.08 -25.56
N ALA A 109 9.28 9.17 -26.32
CA ALA A 109 9.54 10.54 -25.88
C ALA A 109 8.33 11.47 -26.12
N GLY A 110 7.13 10.90 -26.18
CA GLY A 110 5.88 11.64 -26.39
C GLY A 110 5.50 12.54 -25.21
N GLY A 111 4.57 13.46 -25.46
CA GLY A 111 4.15 14.46 -24.46
C GLY A 111 3.42 13.87 -23.25
N PHE A 112 2.83 12.67 -23.39
CA PHE A 112 1.99 12.03 -22.38
C PHE A 112 2.62 10.76 -21.80
N VAL A 113 3.94 10.54 -21.94
CA VAL A 113 4.62 9.31 -21.47
C VAL A 113 4.36 9.04 -19.99
N GLN A 114 4.43 10.06 -19.12
CA GLN A 114 4.19 9.85 -17.68
C GLN A 114 2.73 9.53 -17.39
N ASN A 115 1.80 10.21 -18.04
CA ASN A 115 0.36 9.93 -17.93
C ASN A 115 0.02 8.52 -18.40
N ALA A 116 0.55 8.11 -19.56
CA ALA A 116 0.30 6.80 -20.14
C ALA A 116 0.88 5.69 -19.27
N ARG A 117 2.08 5.87 -18.72
CA ARG A 117 2.67 4.94 -17.74
C ARG A 117 1.79 4.81 -16.51
N PHE A 118 1.29 5.93 -15.98
CA PHE A 118 0.46 5.92 -14.79
C PHE A 118 -0.83 5.12 -15.03
N TYR A 119 -1.59 5.45 -16.07
CA TYR A 119 -2.82 4.72 -16.37
C TYR A 119 -2.59 3.26 -16.76
N LEU A 120 -1.47 2.95 -17.42
CA LEU A 120 -1.09 1.56 -17.69
C LEU A 120 -0.78 0.82 -16.37
N ALA A 121 -0.11 1.45 -15.41
CA ALA A 121 0.15 0.86 -14.10
C ALA A 121 -1.14 0.56 -13.35
N GLU A 122 -2.09 1.51 -13.34
CA GLU A 122 -3.42 1.30 -12.74
C GLU A 122 -4.19 0.16 -13.43
N CYS A 123 -4.11 0.06 -14.77
CA CYS A 123 -4.69 -1.07 -15.51
C CYS A 123 -4.04 -2.41 -15.13
N ARG A 124 -2.71 -2.45 -15.02
CA ARG A 124 -2.00 -3.68 -14.64
C ARG A 124 -2.31 -4.10 -13.21
N ARG A 125 -2.41 -3.14 -12.30
CA ARG A 125 -2.83 -3.38 -10.92
C ARG A 125 -4.27 -3.91 -10.85
N SER A 126 -5.21 -3.35 -11.62
CA SER A 126 -6.60 -3.83 -11.64
C SER A 126 -6.75 -5.24 -12.23
N GLU A 127 -5.80 -5.66 -13.08
CA GLU A 127 -5.67 -7.02 -13.59
C GLU A 127 -4.95 -7.99 -12.62
N GLY A 128 -4.47 -7.51 -11.47
CA GLY A 128 -3.68 -8.30 -10.51
C GLY A 128 -2.24 -8.56 -10.96
N LYS A 129 -1.73 -7.80 -11.94
CA LYS A 129 -0.35 -7.89 -12.44
C LYS A 129 0.53 -6.90 -11.70
N ASP A 130 0.71 -7.14 -10.42
CA ASP A 130 1.36 -6.21 -9.49
C ASP A 130 2.83 -5.94 -9.84
N ASP A 131 3.57 -6.93 -10.33
CA ASP A 131 4.97 -6.76 -10.76
C ASP A 131 5.10 -5.84 -11.98
N GLU A 132 4.19 -5.96 -12.96
CA GLU A 132 4.16 -5.07 -14.12
C GLU A 132 3.78 -3.64 -13.70
N ALA A 133 2.79 -3.52 -12.80
CA ALA A 133 2.38 -2.23 -12.25
C ALA A 133 3.51 -1.55 -11.48
N LEU A 134 4.21 -2.30 -10.62
CA LEU A 134 5.34 -1.81 -9.83
C LEU A 134 6.44 -1.24 -10.74
N ASN A 135 6.82 -1.99 -11.79
CA ASN A 135 7.82 -1.51 -12.76
C ASN A 135 7.43 -0.18 -13.42
N LEU A 136 6.14 -0.01 -13.75
CA LEU A 136 5.63 1.23 -14.33
C LEU A 136 5.63 2.38 -13.33
N TYR A 137 5.19 2.15 -12.09
CA TYR A 137 5.27 3.17 -11.03
C TYR A 137 6.72 3.58 -10.75
N SER A 138 7.63 2.63 -10.63
CA SER A 138 9.07 2.90 -10.43
C SER A 138 9.64 3.77 -11.55
N ALA A 139 9.24 3.54 -12.80
CA ALA A 139 9.66 4.36 -13.93
C ALA A 139 9.12 5.80 -13.90
N ILE A 140 7.97 6.03 -13.26
CA ILE A 140 7.41 7.38 -13.02
C ILE A 140 8.19 8.07 -11.89
N VAL A 141 8.46 7.33 -10.80
CA VAL A 141 9.19 7.84 -9.63
C VAL A 141 10.65 8.18 -9.95
N ALA A 142 11.27 7.48 -10.92
CA ALA A 142 12.62 7.78 -11.38
C ALA A 142 12.72 9.04 -12.25
N ALA A 143 11.58 9.55 -12.76
CA ALA A 143 11.54 10.79 -13.54
C ALA A 143 11.44 12.02 -12.62
N PRO A 144 11.73 13.24 -13.12
CA PRO A 144 11.46 14.46 -12.37
C PRO A 144 10.01 14.53 -11.86
N ASN A 145 9.84 15.07 -10.65
CA ASN A 145 8.53 15.16 -9.98
C ASN A 145 7.46 15.77 -10.90
N ASN A 146 6.32 15.08 -10.96
CA ASN A 146 5.18 15.44 -11.78
C ASN A 146 3.87 15.09 -11.03
N GLN A 147 2.73 15.36 -11.66
CA GLN A 147 1.41 15.16 -11.04
C GLN A 147 1.11 13.73 -10.58
N PHE A 148 1.83 12.72 -11.09
CA PHE A 148 1.63 11.31 -10.73
C PHE A 148 2.66 10.80 -9.71
N THR A 149 3.66 11.59 -9.35
CA THR A 149 4.77 11.13 -8.51
C THR A 149 4.30 10.65 -7.14
N GLU A 150 3.48 11.43 -6.42
CA GLU A 150 3.00 11.04 -5.09
C GLU A 150 2.15 9.76 -5.13
N GLN A 151 1.20 9.67 -6.06
CA GLN A 151 0.34 8.49 -6.19
C GLN A 151 1.12 7.24 -6.62
N SER A 152 2.13 7.42 -7.48
CA SER A 152 3.02 6.32 -7.90
C SER A 152 3.92 5.86 -6.75
N LEU A 153 4.41 6.78 -5.91
CA LEU A 153 5.17 6.45 -4.70
C LEU A 153 4.32 5.66 -3.70
N ILE A 154 3.08 6.10 -3.43
CA ILE A 154 2.14 5.38 -2.55
C ILE A 154 1.89 3.97 -3.08
N SER A 155 1.64 3.84 -4.38
CA SER A 155 1.34 2.56 -5.01
C SER A 155 2.54 1.63 -5.03
N ALA A 156 3.72 2.12 -5.43
CA ALA A 156 4.95 1.34 -5.43
C ALA A 156 5.35 0.89 -4.02
N ALA A 157 5.22 1.77 -3.02
CA ALA A 157 5.49 1.43 -1.63
C ALA A 157 4.54 0.34 -1.12
N GLY A 158 3.24 0.48 -1.34
CA GLY A 158 2.24 -0.49 -0.92
C GLY A 158 2.41 -1.86 -1.61
N LEU A 159 2.72 -1.89 -2.91
CA LEU A 159 3.01 -3.13 -3.63
C LEU A 159 4.29 -3.80 -3.09
N SER A 160 5.35 -3.01 -2.87
CA SER A 160 6.60 -3.53 -2.30
C SER A 160 6.40 -4.09 -0.89
N TYR A 161 5.59 -3.42 -0.06
CA TYR A 161 5.23 -3.90 1.28
C TYR A 161 4.48 -5.24 1.23
N ASN A 162 3.51 -5.37 0.32
CA ASN A 162 2.75 -6.61 0.15
C ASN A 162 3.60 -7.77 -0.37
N ASN A 163 4.62 -7.47 -1.18
CA ASN A 163 5.62 -8.43 -1.64
C ASN A 163 6.71 -8.74 -0.60
N GLU A 164 6.55 -8.26 0.64
CA GLU A 164 7.51 -8.39 1.75
C GLU A 164 8.89 -7.75 1.47
N ASP A 165 9.01 -6.96 0.40
CA ASP A 165 10.17 -6.11 0.14
C ASP A 165 10.06 -4.83 0.96
N TYR A 166 10.26 -4.99 2.26
CA TYR A 166 10.18 -3.88 3.23
C TYR A 166 11.30 -2.85 3.03
N VAL A 167 12.41 -3.22 2.39
CA VAL A 167 13.49 -2.30 2.06
C VAL A 167 13.04 -1.33 0.97
N ALA A 168 12.51 -1.85 -0.14
CA ALA A 168 11.98 -1.01 -1.22
C ALA A 168 10.75 -0.20 -0.76
N SER A 169 9.85 -0.83 0.00
CA SER A 169 8.70 -0.14 0.59
C SER A 169 9.13 1.09 1.41
N LEU A 170 10.12 0.90 2.29
CA LEU A 170 10.64 1.99 3.11
C LEU A 170 11.22 3.12 2.25
N ASP A 171 12.06 2.80 1.26
CA ASP A 171 12.65 3.79 0.35
C ASP A 171 11.58 4.60 -0.42
N TYR A 172 10.54 3.96 -0.93
CA TYR A 172 9.43 4.67 -1.59
C TYR A 172 8.66 5.57 -0.61
N TYR A 173 8.40 5.13 0.63
CA TYR A 173 7.75 5.99 1.61
C TYR A 173 8.65 7.15 2.08
N GLU A 174 9.97 6.98 2.12
CA GLU A 174 10.91 8.08 2.39
C GLU A 174 10.91 9.11 1.25
N LYS A 175 10.89 8.64 -0.01
CA LYS A 175 10.73 9.52 -1.17
C LYS A 175 9.38 10.24 -1.15
N LEU A 176 8.29 9.56 -0.78
CA LEU A 176 6.97 10.18 -0.61
C LEU A 176 7.02 11.30 0.43
N GLU A 177 7.71 11.07 1.55
CA GLU A 177 7.92 12.07 2.58
C GLU A 177 8.48 13.38 1.99
N THR A 178 9.47 13.27 1.10
CA THR A 178 10.14 14.42 0.46
C THR A 178 9.32 15.08 -0.64
N ALA A 179 8.48 14.30 -1.34
CA ALA A 179 7.67 14.78 -2.46
C ALA A 179 6.29 15.30 -2.03
N ALA A 180 5.78 14.89 -0.87
CA ALA A 180 4.42 15.15 -0.43
C ALA A 180 4.11 16.64 -0.34
N GLY A 181 3.17 17.10 -1.17
CA GLY A 181 2.63 18.47 -1.11
C GLY A 181 1.53 18.64 -0.06
N SER A 182 0.88 17.56 0.38
CA SER A 182 -0.24 17.59 1.33
C SER A 182 0.08 16.97 2.69
N PRO A 183 -0.53 17.47 3.79
CA PRO A 183 -0.43 16.83 5.11
C PRO A 183 -0.90 15.38 5.10
N GLU A 184 -1.92 15.04 4.32
CA GLU A 184 -2.49 13.69 4.25
C GLU A 184 -1.46 12.70 3.69
N ASN A 185 -0.79 13.04 2.58
CA ASN A 185 0.24 12.20 1.99
C ASN A 185 1.48 12.12 2.87
N ARG A 186 1.78 13.18 3.64
CA ARG A 186 2.81 13.13 4.68
C ARG A 186 2.47 12.10 5.75
N ILE A 187 1.23 12.04 6.25
CA ILE A 187 0.81 11.00 7.22
C ILE A 187 0.89 9.61 6.61
N VAL A 188 0.48 9.43 5.35
CA VAL A 188 0.62 8.15 4.62
C VAL A 188 2.08 7.72 4.57
N SER A 189 2.99 8.64 4.24
CA SER A 189 4.43 8.37 4.20
C SER A 189 4.99 7.93 5.54
N LEU A 190 4.66 8.63 6.63
CA LEU A 190 5.18 8.35 7.96
C LEU A 190 4.68 7.00 8.50
N ARG A 191 3.39 6.70 8.29
CA ARG A 191 2.82 5.39 8.64
C ARG A 191 3.50 4.27 7.86
N GLY A 192 3.69 4.48 6.55
CA GLY A 192 4.37 3.53 5.68
C GLY A 192 5.81 3.26 6.10
N GLN A 193 6.57 4.30 6.43
CA GLN A 193 7.93 4.17 6.95
C GLN A 193 7.97 3.38 8.25
N LEU A 194 7.11 3.72 9.22
CA LEU A 194 7.02 3.03 10.50
C LEU A 194 6.77 1.52 10.30
N ARG A 195 5.73 1.17 9.54
CA ARG A 195 5.37 -0.23 9.30
C ARG A 195 6.45 -0.98 8.54
N SER A 196 7.02 -0.38 7.50
CA SER A 196 8.08 -1.02 6.70
C SER A 196 9.34 -1.26 7.53
N ALA A 197 9.79 -0.26 8.29
CA ALA A 197 10.95 -0.40 9.16
C ALA A 197 10.74 -1.45 10.26
N TYR A 198 9.52 -1.51 10.82
CA TYR A 198 9.16 -2.50 11.83
C TYR A 198 9.17 -3.92 11.28
N GLN A 199 8.56 -4.16 10.11
CA GLN A 199 8.55 -5.49 9.47
C GLN A 199 9.93 -5.93 8.98
N LEU A 200 10.78 -4.98 8.58
CA LEU A 200 12.19 -5.24 8.28
C LEU A 200 12.98 -5.75 9.50
N GLY A 201 12.44 -5.58 10.73
CA GLY A 201 13.14 -5.89 11.97
C GLY A 201 14.22 -4.86 12.34
N ASP A 202 14.28 -3.73 11.62
CA ASP A 202 15.24 -2.66 11.87
C ASP A 202 14.73 -1.74 12.98
N ALA A 203 15.11 -2.06 14.22
CA ALA A 203 14.73 -1.31 15.40
C ALA A 203 15.18 0.16 15.35
N GLY A 204 16.36 0.43 14.77
CA GLY A 204 16.89 1.79 14.65
C GLY A 204 16.03 2.64 13.71
N LYS A 205 15.70 2.11 12.53
CA LYS A 205 14.81 2.79 11.58
C LYS A 205 13.38 2.92 12.11
N THR A 206 12.90 1.92 12.85
CA THR A 206 11.59 1.99 13.52
C THR A 206 11.53 3.20 14.47
N ILE A 207 12.52 3.33 15.36
CA ILE A 207 12.60 4.46 16.30
C ILE A 207 12.71 5.79 15.55
N ALA A 208 13.53 5.85 14.49
CA ALA A 208 13.67 7.05 13.67
C ALA A 208 12.33 7.47 13.01
N ALA A 209 11.56 6.52 12.49
CA ALA A 209 10.24 6.77 11.91
C ALA A 209 9.26 7.31 12.97
N VAL A 210 9.26 6.75 14.19
CA VAL A 210 8.44 7.25 15.30
C VAL A 210 8.84 8.66 15.71
N ASP A 211 10.13 8.98 15.74
CA ASP A 211 10.60 10.33 16.05
C ASP A 211 10.18 11.35 14.97
N LYS A 212 10.11 10.93 13.69
CA LYS A 212 9.51 11.75 12.62
C LYS A 212 8.01 11.96 12.87
N ILE A 213 7.25 10.91 13.23
CA ILE A 213 5.82 11.02 13.56
C ILE A 213 5.59 12.02 14.69
N ASN A 214 6.33 11.92 15.80
CA ASN A 214 6.17 12.78 16.96
C ASN A 214 6.50 14.27 16.69
N LYS A 215 7.31 14.56 15.67
CA LYS A 215 7.66 15.93 15.26
C LYS A 215 6.58 16.59 14.40
N ASN A 216 5.65 15.83 13.85
CA ASN A 216 4.58 16.35 13.01
C ASN A 216 3.35 16.69 13.88
N GLY A 217 2.73 17.83 13.61
CA GLY A 217 1.46 18.20 14.27
C GLY A 217 0.29 17.40 13.70
N ASN A 218 -0.77 17.22 14.51
CA ASN A 218 -2.03 16.62 14.08
C ASN A 218 -1.94 15.16 13.58
N ILE A 219 -1.16 14.33 14.29
CA ILE A 219 -1.10 12.88 14.05
C ILE A 219 -2.40 12.22 14.53
N PRO A 220 -3.03 11.33 13.73
CA PRO A 220 -4.16 10.53 14.17
C PRO A 220 -3.82 9.70 15.41
N GLU A 221 -4.71 9.68 16.41
CA GLU A 221 -4.46 9.01 17.69
C GLU A 221 -4.11 7.51 17.51
N GLU A 222 -4.75 6.85 16.55
CA GLU A 222 -4.45 5.47 16.19
C GLU A 222 -3.00 5.26 15.73
N LEU A 223 -2.50 6.13 14.85
CA LEU A 223 -1.11 6.09 14.40
C LEU A 223 -0.15 6.39 15.56
N GLN A 224 -0.53 7.29 16.48
CA GLN A 224 0.26 7.58 17.66
C GLN A 224 0.37 6.37 18.59
N ARG A 225 -0.74 5.64 18.83
CA ARG A 225 -0.74 4.41 19.62
C ARG A 225 0.11 3.32 18.97
N GLU A 226 -0.04 3.11 17.67
CA GLU A 226 0.77 2.18 16.88
C GLU A 226 2.26 2.51 16.99
N ALA A 227 2.63 3.78 16.81
CA ALA A 227 4.00 4.26 16.90
C ALA A 227 4.63 4.03 18.28
N ILE A 228 3.89 4.30 19.37
CA ILE A 228 4.37 4.07 20.74
C ILE A 228 4.63 2.58 20.97
N PHE A 229 3.70 1.72 20.56
CA PHE A 229 3.84 0.28 20.74
C PHE A 229 5.04 -0.29 19.96
N MET A 230 5.19 0.09 18.68
CA MET A 230 6.32 -0.33 17.85
C MET A 230 7.66 0.21 18.39
N LYS A 231 7.70 1.45 18.89
CA LYS A 231 8.88 2.01 19.56
C LYS A 231 9.25 1.24 20.83
N ALA A 232 8.27 0.84 21.63
CA ALA A 232 8.51 0.03 22.82
C ALA A 232 9.15 -1.33 22.45
N LYS A 233 8.62 -2.01 21.44
CA LYS A 233 9.17 -3.28 20.94
C LYS A 233 10.55 -3.12 20.32
N ALA A 234 10.80 -2.04 19.58
CA ALA A 234 12.12 -1.74 19.01
C ALA A 234 13.16 -1.44 20.11
N ASN A 235 12.81 -0.66 21.13
CA ASN A 235 13.71 -0.44 22.26
C ASN A 235 13.96 -1.73 23.06
N TYR A 236 12.93 -2.55 23.24
CA TYR A 236 13.07 -3.86 23.88
C TYR A 236 14.06 -4.76 23.13
N SER A 237 13.97 -4.85 21.80
CA SER A 237 14.91 -5.68 21.01
C SER A 237 16.34 -5.16 21.03
N LEU A 238 16.54 -3.87 21.30
CA LEU A 238 17.85 -3.25 21.51
C LEU A 238 18.35 -3.33 22.96
N ASN A 239 17.61 -3.98 23.87
CA ASN A 239 17.86 -4.01 25.32
C ASN A 239 17.80 -2.64 26.01
N ASN A 240 17.19 -1.64 25.37
CA ASN A 240 16.88 -0.33 25.95
C ASN A 240 15.63 -0.46 26.84
N PHE A 241 15.75 -1.24 27.92
CA PHE A 241 14.61 -1.65 28.72
C PHE A 241 13.94 -0.50 29.46
N ASP A 242 14.68 0.55 29.82
CA ASP A 242 14.10 1.72 30.51
C ASP A 242 13.21 2.53 29.57
N GLU A 243 13.65 2.76 28.34
CA GLU A 243 12.88 3.41 27.28
C GLU A 243 11.67 2.56 26.89
N ALA A 244 11.87 1.25 26.70
CA ALA A 244 10.79 0.32 26.38
C ALA A 244 9.71 0.32 27.47
N LEU A 245 10.11 0.34 28.76
CA LEU A 245 9.19 0.36 29.89
C LEU A 245 8.32 1.62 29.93
N ILE A 246 8.88 2.78 29.56
CA ILE A 246 8.12 4.04 29.46
C ILE A 246 7.01 3.90 28.41
N ASP A 247 7.35 3.44 27.21
CA ASP A 247 6.38 3.36 26.12
C ASP A 247 5.37 2.22 26.30
N PHE A 248 5.76 1.04 26.79
CA PHE A 248 4.81 -0.03 27.11
C PHE A 248 3.79 0.39 28.17
N ARG A 249 4.17 1.20 29.16
CA ARG A 249 3.22 1.72 30.17
C ARG A 249 2.14 2.60 29.55
N ARG A 250 2.43 3.27 28.44
CA ARG A 250 1.46 4.12 27.74
C ARG A 250 0.44 3.30 26.96
N THR A 251 0.79 2.07 26.55
CA THR A 251 -0.07 1.18 25.77
C THR A 251 -0.73 0.09 26.61
N ALA A 252 -0.25 -0.20 27.82
CA ALA A 252 -0.74 -1.26 28.71
C ALA A 252 -2.07 -0.97 29.44
N GLY A 253 -2.71 0.17 29.21
CA GLY A 253 -3.93 0.57 29.92
C GLY A 253 -5.14 -0.33 29.60
N GLU A 254 -5.32 -0.66 28.32
CA GLU A 254 -6.44 -1.47 27.83
C GLU A 254 -5.96 -2.85 27.35
N VAL A 255 -6.05 -3.85 28.22
CA VAL A 255 -5.66 -5.25 27.92
C VAL A 255 -6.73 -6.04 27.15
N VAL A 256 -7.79 -5.38 26.68
CA VAL A 256 -8.73 -5.94 25.70
C VAL A 256 -8.11 -5.93 24.30
N SER A 257 -7.21 -4.99 24.02
CA SER A 257 -6.39 -4.97 22.80
C SER A 257 -5.22 -5.94 22.92
N SER A 258 -4.79 -6.50 21.78
CA SER A 258 -3.63 -7.40 21.75
C SER A 258 -2.34 -6.69 22.14
N GLU A 259 -2.21 -5.44 21.73
CA GLU A 259 -1.09 -4.55 21.98
C GLU A 259 -1.01 -4.18 23.46
N GLY A 260 -2.14 -3.86 24.09
CA GLY A 260 -2.19 -3.57 25.51
C GLY A 260 -1.89 -4.79 26.36
N ALA A 261 -2.36 -5.97 25.94
CA ALA A 261 -2.05 -7.21 26.63
C ALA A 261 -0.55 -7.58 26.52
N GLU A 262 0.03 -7.51 25.32
CA GLU A 262 1.48 -7.67 25.12
C GLU A 262 2.26 -6.66 25.96
N SER A 263 1.87 -5.39 25.90
CA SER A 263 2.57 -4.31 26.62
C SER A 263 2.60 -4.56 28.12
N LYS A 264 1.49 -4.99 28.71
CA LYS A 264 1.42 -5.26 30.14
C LYS A 264 2.28 -6.46 30.54
N TYR A 265 2.33 -7.50 29.71
CA TYR A 265 3.28 -8.60 29.89
C TYR A 265 4.73 -8.14 29.82
N ARG A 266 5.10 -7.34 28.80
CA ARG A 266 6.47 -6.81 28.65
C ARG A 266 6.90 -5.95 29.84
N ILE A 267 5.99 -5.19 30.45
CA ILE A 267 6.26 -4.46 31.69
C ILE A 267 6.66 -5.45 32.81
N ALA A 268 5.87 -6.49 33.04
CA ALA A 268 6.16 -7.48 34.07
C ALA A 268 7.49 -8.21 33.80
N GLU A 269 7.72 -8.61 32.55
CA GLU A 269 8.94 -9.30 32.13
C GLU A 269 10.19 -8.42 32.35
N ILE A 270 10.17 -7.16 31.91
CA ILE A 270 11.27 -6.22 32.15
C ILE A 270 11.53 -6.03 33.65
N LEU A 271 10.49 -5.88 34.47
CA LEU A 271 10.64 -5.75 35.92
C LEU A 271 11.30 -6.99 36.54
N TYR A 272 10.91 -8.19 36.09
CA TYR A 272 11.52 -9.45 36.51
C TYR A 272 13.01 -9.53 36.11
N MET A 273 13.35 -9.15 34.88
CA MET A 273 14.73 -9.11 34.40
C MET A 273 15.59 -8.12 35.20
N LYS A 274 15.00 -7.02 35.66
CA LYS A 274 15.64 -6.04 36.55
C LYS A 274 15.65 -6.46 38.04
N ASN A 275 15.30 -7.71 38.35
CA ASN A 275 15.16 -8.25 39.72
C ASN A 275 14.15 -7.50 40.62
N ARG A 276 13.20 -6.77 40.03
CA ARG A 276 12.10 -6.08 40.73
C ARG A 276 10.89 -7.02 40.82
N ASN A 277 11.08 -8.16 41.48
CA ASN A 277 10.13 -9.28 41.46
C ASN A 277 8.76 -8.90 42.05
N ASP A 278 8.72 -8.16 43.15
CA ASP A 278 7.44 -7.76 43.78
C ASP A 278 6.64 -6.80 42.90
N GLU A 279 7.31 -5.93 42.15
CA GLU A 279 6.63 -5.05 41.19
C GLU A 279 6.16 -5.84 39.96
N SER A 280 6.94 -6.81 39.49
CA SER A 280 6.53 -7.70 38.40
C SER A 280 5.28 -8.50 38.78
N GLU A 281 5.27 -9.11 39.97
CA GLU A 281 4.14 -9.87 40.51
C GLU A 281 2.88 -8.99 40.65
N LYS A 282 3.03 -7.74 41.12
CA LYS A 282 1.93 -6.79 41.15
C LYS A 282 1.31 -6.56 39.77
N ILE A 283 2.13 -6.36 38.73
CA ILE A 283 1.64 -6.15 37.35
C ILE A 283 0.94 -7.40 36.81
N ILE A 284 1.45 -8.60 37.15
CA ILE A 284 0.82 -9.88 36.79
C ILE A 284 -0.59 -9.97 37.40
N HIS A 285 -0.73 -9.71 38.71
CA HIS A 285 -2.04 -9.74 39.37
C HIS A 285 -3.00 -8.69 38.79
N GLU A 286 -2.53 -7.47 38.54
CA GLU A 286 -3.34 -6.44 37.89
C GLU A 286 -3.78 -6.84 36.47
N PHE A 287 -3.02 -7.67 35.74
CA PHE A 287 -3.42 -8.19 34.43
C PHE A 287 -4.50 -9.26 34.55
N ILE A 288 -4.34 -10.18 35.51
CA ILE A 288 -5.30 -11.25 35.79
C ILE A 288 -6.66 -10.64 36.19
N ASP A 289 -6.65 -9.64 37.07
CA ASP A 289 -7.86 -8.96 37.56
C ASP A 289 -8.61 -8.21 36.45
N GLN A 290 -7.89 -7.74 35.43
CA GLN A 290 -8.48 -7.08 34.27
C GLN A 290 -9.17 -8.04 33.29
N LYS A 291 -9.03 -9.37 33.48
CA LYS A 291 -9.72 -10.40 32.69
C LYS A 291 -9.54 -10.23 31.18
N SER A 292 -8.29 -10.04 30.75
CA SER A 292 -7.94 -9.98 29.33
C SER A 292 -8.45 -11.23 28.58
N PRO A 293 -9.04 -11.07 27.38
CA PRO A 293 -9.46 -12.21 26.55
C PRO A 293 -8.28 -12.91 25.87
N HIS A 294 -7.06 -12.35 25.93
CA HIS A 294 -5.89 -12.85 25.23
C HIS A 294 -5.23 -14.01 25.99
N GLN A 295 -5.67 -15.22 25.70
CA GLN A 295 -5.22 -16.45 26.38
C GLN A 295 -3.70 -16.64 26.35
N TYR A 296 -3.05 -16.34 25.22
CA TYR A 296 -1.59 -16.41 25.09
C TYR A 296 -0.86 -15.52 26.12
N TRP A 297 -1.24 -14.24 26.19
CA TRP A 297 -0.63 -13.31 27.15
C TRP A 297 -0.96 -13.67 28.59
N MET A 298 -2.16 -14.19 28.86
CA MET A 298 -2.52 -14.73 30.17
C MET A 298 -1.62 -15.91 30.56
N ALA A 299 -1.36 -16.85 29.66
CA ALA A 299 -0.45 -17.95 29.92
C ALA A 299 0.99 -17.48 30.15
N LYS A 300 1.49 -16.52 29.36
CA LYS A 300 2.81 -15.91 29.57
C LYS A 300 2.94 -15.23 30.94
N MET A 301 1.87 -14.60 31.45
CA MET A 301 1.84 -14.05 32.81
C MET A 301 1.97 -15.13 33.88
N PHE A 302 1.26 -16.26 33.74
CA PHE A 302 1.39 -17.39 34.69
C PHE A 302 2.76 -18.07 34.62
N LEU A 303 3.34 -18.21 33.42
CA LEU A 303 4.72 -18.69 33.27
C LEU A 303 5.71 -17.78 34.02
N LEU A 304 5.57 -16.46 33.88
CA LEU A 304 6.40 -15.50 34.59
C LEU A 304 6.16 -15.52 36.11
N LEU A 305 4.92 -15.74 36.55
CA LEU A 305 4.60 -15.90 37.97
C LEU A 305 5.29 -17.12 38.56
N SER A 306 5.29 -18.25 37.84
CA SER A 306 6.07 -19.43 38.24
C SER A 306 7.56 -19.11 38.37
N ASP A 307 8.14 -18.37 37.43
CA ASP A 307 9.55 -17.98 37.48
C ASP A 307 9.88 -17.06 38.67
N ILE A 308 8.92 -16.23 39.09
CA ILE A 308 9.01 -15.41 40.31
C ILE A 308 8.94 -16.30 41.55
N SER A 309 8.01 -17.26 41.61
CA SER A 309 7.89 -18.21 42.73
C SER A 309 9.17 -19.01 42.94
N VAL A 310 9.81 -19.49 41.87
CA VAL A 310 11.12 -20.15 41.93
C VAL A 310 12.18 -19.23 42.51
N LYS A 311 12.27 -17.97 42.05
CA LYS A 311 13.22 -16.98 42.59
C LYS A 311 12.98 -16.68 44.08
N LYS A 312 11.73 -16.78 44.55
CA LYS A 312 11.35 -16.61 45.97
C LYS A 312 11.56 -17.89 46.80
N GLY A 313 11.91 -19.02 46.18
CA GLY A 313 12.09 -20.31 46.84
C GLY A 313 10.78 -21.08 47.05
N ASP A 314 9.66 -20.62 46.49
CA ASP A 314 8.36 -21.28 46.59
C ASP A 314 8.16 -22.26 45.42
N MET A 315 8.83 -23.42 45.52
CA MET A 315 8.80 -24.46 44.48
C MET A 315 7.42 -25.11 44.34
N LEU A 316 6.64 -25.15 45.42
CA LEU A 316 5.29 -25.71 45.40
C LEU A 316 4.36 -24.80 44.57
N GLN A 317 4.37 -23.50 44.86
CA GLN A 317 3.57 -22.54 44.11
C GLN A 317 3.96 -22.50 42.63
N ALA A 318 5.27 -22.52 42.33
CA ALA A 318 5.76 -22.58 40.95
C ALA A 318 5.18 -23.79 40.21
N ARG A 319 5.25 -24.98 40.81
CA ARG A 319 4.68 -26.21 40.23
C ARG A 319 3.18 -26.11 40.01
N VAL A 320 2.43 -25.72 41.03
CA VAL A 320 0.96 -25.61 40.95
C VAL A 320 0.54 -24.65 39.83
N THR A 321 1.25 -23.53 39.69
CA THR A 321 0.98 -22.58 38.60
C THR A 321 1.22 -23.21 37.22
N LEU A 322 2.32 -23.94 37.02
CA LEU A 322 2.62 -24.62 35.76
C LEU A 322 1.63 -25.75 35.44
N GLU A 323 1.24 -26.55 36.44
CA GLU A 323 0.26 -27.63 36.27
C GLU A 323 -1.12 -27.09 35.89
N SER A 324 -1.52 -25.95 36.47
CA SER A 324 -2.75 -25.26 36.05
C SER A 324 -2.72 -24.89 34.57
N ILE A 325 -1.59 -24.37 34.05
CA ILE A 325 -1.47 -24.09 32.62
C ILE A 325 -1.57 -25.39 31.81
N ARG A 326 -0.84 -26.44 32.20
CA ARG A 326 -0.88 -27.75 31.52
C ARG A 326 -2.30 -28.32 31.41
N ASP A 327 -3.09 -28.17 32.46
CA ASP A 327 -4.40 -28.82 32.56
C ASP A 327 -5.52 -28.02 31.86
N TYR A 328 -5.38 -26.69 31.76
CA TYR A 328 -6.44 -25.80 31.26
C TYR A 328 -6.11 -25.05 29.96
N TYR A 329 -4.84 -24.95 29.57
CA TYR A 329 -4.45 -24.31 28.31
C TYR A 329 -4.67 -25.26 27.12
N THR A 330 -5.37 -24.81 26.10
CA THR A 330 -5.87 -25.67 25.00
C THR A 330 -5.20 -25.43 23.65
N ILE A 331 -4.39 -24.37 23.52
CA ILE A 331 -3.66 -24.04 22.30
C ILE A 331 -2.32 -24.78 22.35
N ASN A 332 -1.99 -25.52 21.29
CA ASN A 332 -0.88 -26.47 21.28
C ASN A 332 0.28 -26.07 20.34
N ASP A 333 0.13 -25.01 19.55
CA ASP A 333 1.04 -24.64 18.46
C ASP A 333 1.74 -23.27 18.66
N ASP A 334 1.61 -22.67 19.84
CA ASP A 334 2.20 -21.37 20.18
C ASP A 334 3.37 -21.45 21.19
N GLY A 335 3.79 -22.67 21.54
CA GLY A 335 4.94 -22.95 22.41
C GLY A 335 4.68 -22.83 23.92
N ILE A 336 3.48 -22.45 24.37
CA ILE A 336 3.18 -22.32 25.80
C ILE A 336 3.33 -23.67 26.53
N LEU A 337 2.77 -24.75 25.98
CA LEU A 337 2.82 -26.07 26.63
C LEU A 337 4.24 -26.65 26.63
N ASP A 338 5.06 -26.31 25.63
CA ASP A 338 6.49 -26.67 25.59
C ASP A 338 7.28 -25.95 26.69
N ASP A 339 7.03 -24.64 26.87
CA ASP A 339 7.58 -23.85 27.98
C ASP A 339 7.19 -24.45 29.34
N VAL A 340 5.93 -24.85 29.51
CA VAL A 340 5.42 -25.50 30.74
C VAL A 340 6.16 -26.81 31.00
N GLY A 341 6.26 -27.69 30.00
CA GLY A 341 6.94 -28.98 30.13
C GLY A 341 8.41 -28.82 30.50
N THR A 342 9.09 -27.87 29.85
CA THR A 342 10.50 -27.55 30.12
C THR A 342 10.71 -27.07 31.56
N LYS A 343 9.84 -26.16 32.05
CA LYS A 343 9.93 -25.63 33.41
C LYS A 343 9.59 -26.67 34.48
N LEU A 344 8.58 -27.52 34.25
CA LEU A 344 8.25 -28.61 35.17
C LEU A 344 9.42 -29.59 35.32
N ALA A 345 10.04 -29.99 34.20
CA ALA A 345 11.21 -30.87 34.22
C ALA A 345 12.40 -30.24 34.97
N ALA A 346 12.57 -28.92 34.91
CA ALA A 346 13.60 -28.21 35.67
C ALA A 346 13.33 -28.24 37.19
N LEU A 347 12.06 -28.11 37.61
CA LEU A 347 11.69 -28.23 39.03
C LEU A 347 11.92 -29.63 39.58
N ASP A 348 11.70 -30.68 38.78
CA ASP A 348 11.93 -32.06 39.18
C ASP A 348 13.43 -32.34 39.44
N ARG A 349 14.32 -31.74 38.63
CA ARG A 349 15.77 -31.89 38.79
C ARG A 349 16.33 -31.17 40.02
N ASN A 350 15.72 -30.05 40.42
CA ASN A 350 16.16 -29.26 41.58
C ASN A 350 15.62 -29.80 42.92
N ASN A 351 14.70 -30.77 42.88
CA ASN A 351 14.15 -31.45 44.05
C ASN A 351 14.86 -32.78 44.38
N LEU A 352 15.87 -33.16 43.59
CA LEU A 352 16.78 -34.29 43.81
C LEU A 352 18.13 -33.76 44.32
#